data_AF-A0ABD3HN42-F1
#
_entry.id   AF-A0ABD3HN42-F1
#
_cell.length_a   1.000
_cell.length_b   1.000
_cell.length_c   1.000
_cell.angle_alpha   90.00
_cell.angle_beta   90.00
_cell.angle_gamma   90.00
#
_symmetry.space_group_name_H-M   'P 1'
#
loop_
_entity.id
_entity.type
_entity.pdbx_description
1 polymer ?
#
loop_
_entity_poly.entity_id
_entity_poly.type
_entity_poly.pdbx_seq_one_letter_code
_entity_poly.pdbx_strand_id
1 'polypeptide(L)'
;MVNYTNRVMTAIESAMGHEIAWPDRQERAVNSLISRGWVFLVICDQNKRVIYFFAGMPGSCHDLTCLRRSSLWGRLGYAQLFDNGQYLLGDSGYIPLDRLVCSYKRTGGDMDNVDFNTCIAHARVGN
;
A
#
# COMPACT_ATOMS: atom_id res chain seq x y z
N MET A 1 -18.33 16.19 -12.56
CA MET A 1 -18.03 15.25 -11.46
C MET A 1 -16.73 14.56 -11.80
N VAL A 2 -15.66 14.78 -11.01
CA VAL A 2 -14.34 14.20 -11.31
C VAL A 2 -14.41 12.70 -11.00
N ASN A 3 -14.31 11.87 -12.04
CA ASN A 3 -14.30 10.42 -11.88
C ASN A 3 -12.87 9.98 -11.51
N TYR A 4 -12.57 10.03 -10.21
CA TYR A 4 -11.27 9.63 -9.65
C TYR A 4 -10.91 8.20 -10.03
N THR A 5 -11.90 7.31 -10.13
CA THR A 5 -11.73 5.92 -10.57
C THR A 5 -11.11 5.88 -11.96
N ASN A 6 -11.65 6.60 -12.94
CA ASN A 6 -11.09 6.59 -14.30
C ASN A 6 -9.64 7.11 -14.35
N ARG A 7 -9.29 8.13 -13.57
CA ARG A 7 -7.92 8.67 -13.56
C ARG A 7 -6.92 7.68 -12.95
N VAL A 8 -7.31 7.01 -11.88
CA VAL A 8 -6.51 5.97 -11.23
C VAL A 8 -6.37 4.77 -12.17
N MET A 9 -7.46 4.34 -12.83
CA MET A 9 -7.44 3.23 -13.79
C MET A 9 -6.54 3.55 -15.00
N THR A 10 -6.67 4.72 -15.61
CA THR A 10 -5.80 5.12 -16.73
C THR A 10 -4.33 5.22 -16.30
N ALA A 11 -4.04 5.72 -15.11
CA ALA A 11 -2.67 5.78 -14.60
C ALA A 11 -2.10 4.38 -14.38
N ILE A 12 -2.87 3.47 -13.77
CA ILE A 12 -2.49 2.07 -13.55
C ILE A 12 -2.28 1.34 -14.89
N GLU A 13 -3.21 1.47 -15.84
CA GLU A 13 -3.12 0.87 -17.17
C GLU A 13 -1.92 1.40 -17.97
N SER A 14 -1.62 2.69 -17.84
CA SER A 14 -0.47 3.31 -18.50
C SER A 14 0.88 2.93 -17.86
N ALA A 15 0.90 2.64 -16.56
CA ALA A 15 2.12 2.31 -15.81
C ALA A 15 2.44 0.81 -15.81
N MET A 16 1.43 -0.05 -15.98
CA MET A 16 1.56 -1.49 -15.81
C MET A 16 0.89 -2.23 -16.97
N GLY A 17 1.60 -2.27 -18.10
CA GLY A 17 1.23 -3.10 -19.23
C GLY A 17 1.11 -4.56 -18.82
N HIS A 18 -0.11 -5.10 -18.92
CA HIS A 18 -0.46 -6.53 -19.02
C HIS A 18 -0.68 -7.39 -17.77
N GLU A 19 -0.49 -6.93 -16.52
CA GLU A 19 -0.56 -7.87 -15.37
C GLU A 19 -1.76 -7.73 -14.42
N ILE A 20 -2.72 -6.83 -14.68
CA ILE A 20 -3.94 -6.76 -13.87
C ILE A 20 -5.11 -7.29 -14.71
N ALA A 21 -5.40 -8.58 -14.59
CA ALA A 21 -6.69 -9.11 -15.00
C ALA A 21 -7.75 -8.55 -14.06
N TRP A 22 -8.68 -7.73 -14.58
CA TRP A 22 -9.87 -7.37 -13.81
C TRP A 22 -10.68 -8.66 -13.65
N PRO A 23 -10.92 -9.15 -12.42
CA PRO A 23 -11.90 -10.19 -12.18
C PRO A 23 -13.19 -10.08 -13.01
N ASP A 24 -13.62 -11.21 -13.57
CA ASP A 24 -14.83 -11.23 -14.37
C ASP A 24 -16.10 -11.03 -13.51
N ARG A 25 -17.27 -11.08 -14.14
CA ARG A 25 -18.55 -10.87 -13.44
C ARG A 25 -18.82 -11.94 -12.36
N GLN A 26 -18.38 -13.18 -12.57
CA GLN A 26 -18.55 -14.27 -11.62
C GLN A 26 -17.58 -14.13 -10.45
N GLU A 27 -16.31 -13.82 -10.72
CA GLU A 27 -15.32 -13.58 -9.68
C GLU A 27 -15.68 -12.37 -8.82
N ARG A 28 -16.25 -11.31 -9.43
CA ARG A 28 -16.83 -10.19 -8.68
C ARG A 28 -18.01 -10.61 -7.82
N ALA A 29 -18.93 -11.42 -8.33
CA ALA A 29 -20.09 -11.88 -7.56
C ALA A 29 -19.66 -12.67 -6.33
N VAL A 30 -18.74 -13.64 -6.49
CA VAL A 30 -18.18 -14.42 -5.39
C VAL A 30 -17.43 -13.53 -4.40
N ASN A 31 -16.55 -12.65 -4.87
CA ASN A 31 -15.77 -11.77 -3.99
C ASN A 31 -16.62 -10.68 -3.31
N SER A 32 -17.71 -10.22 -3.94
CA SER A 32 -18.65 -9.24 -3.37
C SER A 32 -19.57 -9.82 -2.31
N LEU A 33 -19.86 -11.13 -2.40
CA LEU A 33 -20.64 -11.86 -1.40
C LEU A 33 -19.79 -12.18 -0.15
N ILE A 34 -18.46 -12.27 -0.30
CA ILE A 34 -17.53 -12.60 0.78
C ILE A 34 -16.83 -11.35 1.35
N SER A 35 -16.68 -10.27 0.56
CA SER A 35 -16.07 -9.01 0.98
C SER A 35 -16.72 -7.80 0.32
N ARG A 36 -16.92 -6.72 1.08
CA ARG A 36 -17.61 -5.50 0.62
C ARG A 36 -16.75 -4.55 -0.24
N GLY A 37 -15.65 -5.02 -0.82
CA GLY A 37 -14.73 -4.17 -1.59
C GLY A 37 -13.46 -4.89 -2.02
N TRP A 38 -12.49 -4.13 -2.55
CA TRP A 38 -11.15 -4.60 -2.90
C TRP A 38 -10.12 -3.77 -2.14
N VAL A 39 -9.03 -4.39 -1.71
CA VAL A 39 -7.86 -3.69 -1.16
C VAL A 39 -6.73 -3.74 -2.18
N PHE A 40 -6.04 -2.61 -2.29
CA PHE A 40 -4.84 -2.45 -3.09
C PHE A 40 -3.70 -2.06 -2.17
N LEU A 41 -2.52 -2.63 -2.40
CA LEU A 41 -1.28 -2.15 -1.82
C LEU A 41 -0.57 -1.31 -2.87
N VAL A 42 -0.35 -0.04 -2.56
CA VAL A 42 0.32 0.92 -3.44
C VAL A 42 1.52 1.48 -2.71
N ILE A 43 2.67 1.54 -3.38
CA ILE A 43 3.86 2.22 -2.88
C ILE A 43 4.18 3.34 -3.84
N CYS A 44 4.41 4.51 -3.24
CA CYS A 44 4.82 5.69 -3.96
C CYS A 44 6.24 6.09 -3.56
N ASP A 45 6.94 6.72 -4.48
CA ASP A 45 8.18 7.44 -4.17
C ASP A 45 7.90 8.75 -3.40
N GLN A 46 8.95 9.46 -3.01
CA GLN A 46 8.87 10.77 -2.34
C GLN A 46 8.15 11.85 -3.17
N ASN A 47 8.01 11.65 -4.49
CA ASN A 47 7.29 12.54 -5.39
C ASN A 47 5.85 12.08 -5.64
N LYS A 48 5.33 11.13 -4.85
CA LYS A 48 3.97 10.57 -4.93
C LYS A 48 3.72 9.81 -6.25
N ARG A 49 4.76 9.35 -6.94
CA ARG A 49 4.64 8.51 -8.14
C ARG A 49 4.51 7.06 -7.72
N VAL A 50 3.55 6.35 -8.29
CA VAL A 50 3.37 4.91 -8.03
C VAL A 50 4.57 4.15 -8.60
N ILE A 51 5.31 3.46 -7.75
CA ILE A 51 6.48 2.64 -8.12
C ILE A 51 6.22 1.14 -7.91
N TYR A 52 5.17 0.79 -7.17
CA TYR A 52 4.72 -0.58 -6.99
C TYR A 52 3.22 -0.61 -6.71
N PHE A 53 2.55 -1.62 -7.25
CA PHE A 53 1.12 -1.82 -7.11
C PHE A 53 0.83 -3.31 -7.01
N PHE A 54 -0.02 -3.68 -6.06
CA PHE A 54 -0.50 -5.04 -5.87
C PHE A 54 -2.01 -5.02 -5.62
N ALA A 55 -2.73 -5.87 -6.34
CA ALA A 55 -4.18 -5.93 -6.38
C ALA A 55 -4.70 -7.36 -6.21
N GLY A 56 -6.03 -7.49 -6.19
CA GLY A 56 -6.71 -8.80 -6.16
C GLY A 56 -7.03 -9.30 -4.75
N MET A 57 -6.83 -8.47 -3.72
CA MET A 57 -7.17 -8.83 -2.35
C MET A 57 -8.61 -8.41 -2.02
N PRO A 58 -9.41 -9.30 -1.38
CA PRO A 58 -10.72 -8.95 -0.85
C PRO A 58 -10.61 -7.77 0.13
N GLY A 59 -11.59 -6.86 0.11
CA GLY A 59 -11.59 -5.65 0.95
C GLY A 59 -11.72 -5.90 2.44
N SER A 60 -12.00 -7.14 2.85
CA SER A 60 -11.97 -7.59 4.24
C SER A 60 -10.56 -8.00 4.70
N CYS A 61 -9.57 -8.07 3.80
CA CYS A 61 -8.21 -8.41 4.14
C CYS A 61 -7.51 -7.25 4.85
N HIS A 62 -6.77 -7.56 5.91
CA HIS A 62 -5.89 -6.59 6.57
C HIS A 62 -4.76 -6.16 5.63
N ASP A 63 -4.33 -4.91 5.75
CA ASP A 63 -3.21 -4.31 5.02
C ASP A 63 -1.94 -5.17 5.09
N LEU A 64 -1.62 -5.69 6.28
CA LEU A 64 -0.49 -6.60 6.49
C LEU A 64 -0.63 -7.90 5.69
N THR A 65 -1.84 -8.43 5.55
CA THR A 65 -2.10 -9.63 4.72
C THR A 65 -1.83 -9.33 3.25
N CYS A 66 -2.22 -8.14 2.78
CA CYS A 66 -1.97 -7.71 1.41
C CYS A 66 -0.48 -7.58 1.14
N LEU A 67 0.28 -6.97 2.06
CA LEU A 67 1.74 -6.92 1.97
C LEU A 67 2.36 -8.32 1.91
N ARG A 68 1.99 -9.22 2.83
CA ARG A 68 2.49 -10.60 2.88
C ARG A 68 2.22 -11.42 1.63
N ARG A 69 1.08 -11.18 0.97
CA ARG A 69 0.67 -11.87 -0.27
C ARG A 69 1.35 -11.28 -1.50
N SER A 70 1.85 -10.06 -1.41
CA SER A 70 2.49 -9.37 -2.51
C SER A 70 3.92 -9.89 -2.74
N SER A 71 4.41 -9.77 -3.99
CA SER A 71 5.76 -10.22 -4.35
C SER A 71 6.87 -9.44 -3.62
N LEU A 72 6.52 -8.29 -3.04
CA LEU A 72 7.41 -7.45 -2.24
C LEU A 72 7.80 -8.09 -0.90
N TRP A 73 6.93 -8.88 -0.25
CA TRP A 73 7.17 -9.39 1.11
C TRP A 73 8.51 -10.12 1.24
N GLY A 74 8.79 -11.04 0.31
CA GLY A 74 10.04 -11.80 0.28
C GLY A 74 11.25 -10.97 -0.14
N ARG A 75 11.04 -9.74 -0.64
CA ARG A 75 12.09 -8.88 -1.18
C ARG A 75 12.39 -7.65 -0.29
N LEU A 76 11.61 -7.40 0.75
CA LEU A 76 11.83 -6.27 1.67
C LEU A 76 13.22 -6.30 2.35
N GLY A 77 13.81 -7.49 2.50
CA GLY A 77 15.17 -7.66 3.02
C GLY A 77 16.28 -7.58 1.98
N TYR A 78 15.96 -7.41 0.69
CA TYR A 78 16.96 -7.42 -0.37
C TYR A 78 17.57 -6.04 -0.57
N ALA A 79 18.88 -5.94 -0.38
CA ALA A 79 19.64 -4.70 -0.58
C ALA A 79 19.53 -4.13 -2.01
N GLN A 80 19.10 -4.92 -2.99
CA GLN A 80 18.93 -4.49 -4.37
C GLN A 80 17.66 -3.63 -4.60
N LEU A 81 16.70 -3.69 -3.67
CA LEU A 81 15.48 -2.88 -3.72
C LEU A 81 15.61 -1.54 -3.01
N PHE A 82 16.61 -1.39 -2.16
CA PHE A 82 16.80 -0.21 -1.33
C PHE A 82 18.28 0.18 -1.32
N ASP A 83 18.57 1.39 -1.78
CA ASP A 83 19.88 1.98 -1.56
C ASP A 83 20.10 2.23 -0.05
N ASN A 84 21.34 2.59 0.31
CA ASN A 84 21.67 2.95 1.68
C ASN A 84 20.80 4.14 2.14
N GLY A 85 20.10 3.96 3.26
CA GLY A 85 19.18 4.96 3.82
C GLY A 85 17.79 4.98 3.19
N GLN A 86 17.48 4.15 2.19
CA GLN A 86 16.11 4.00 1.69
C GLN A 86 15.32 3.00 2.54
N TYR A 87 14.07 3.35 2.79
CA TYR A 87 13.10 2.55 3.54
C TYR A 87 11.68 2.89 3.08
N LEU A 88 10.75 1.97 3.30
CA LEU A 88 9.32 2.22 3.15
C LEU A 88 8.75 2.83 4.43
N LEU A 89 7.82 3.75 4.27
CA LEU A 89 7.00 4.27 5.37
C LEU A 89 5.67 3.54 5.39
N GLY A 90 5.35 2.92 6.53
CA GLY A 90 4.13 2.15 6.76
C GLY A 90 3.21 2.78 7.80
N ASP A 91 1.95 2.39 7.75
CA ASP A 91 1.03 2.55 8.89
C ASP A 91 1.44 1.66 10.08
N SER A 92 0.99 2.06 11.27
CA SER A 92 1.05 1.35 12.55
C SER A 92 0.41 -0.05 12.55
N GLY A 93 -0.41 -0.39 11.55
CA GLY A 93 -0.94 -1.74 11.33
C GLY A 93 0.07 -2.72 10.74
N TYR A 94 1.18 -2.24 10.19
CA TYR A 94 2.26 -3.09 9.68
C TYR A 94 3.25 -3.49 10.78
N ILE A 95 3.94 -4.61 10.53
CA ILE A 95 5.05 -5.06 11.38
C ILE A 95 6.31 -4.26 10.96
N PRO A 96 6.97 -3.55 11.89
CA PRO A 96 8.24 -2.88 11.58
C PRO A 96 9.30 -3.89 11.13
N LEU A 97 10.05 -3.54 10.09
CA LEU A 97 11.17 -4.31 9.55
C LEU A 97 12.33 -3.35 9.25
N ASP A 98 13.54 -3.88 9.01
CA ASP A 98 14.73 -3.06 8.71
C ASP A 98 14.52 -2.02 7.60
N ARG A 99 13.69 -2.33 6.61
CA ARG A 99 13.36 -1.46 5.46
C ARG A 99 11.88 -1.06 5.41
N LEU A 100 11.11 -1.32 6.48
CA LEU A 100 9.72 -0.87 6.63
C LEU A 100 9.56 -0.21 8.00
N VAL A 101 9.60 1.12 7.99
CA VAL A 101 9.46 1.95 9.18
C VAL A 101 8.00 2.32 9.35
N CYS A 102 7.38 1.83 10.43
CA CYS A 102 5.96 2.05 10.71
C CYS A 102 5.76 3.25 11.64
N SER A 103 4.66 3.97 11.47
CA SER A 103 4.19 4.93 12.48
C SER A 103 3.89 4.22 13.81
N TYR A 104 4.16 4.89 14.92
CA TYR A 104 3.82 4.37 16.25
C TYR A 104 2.31 4.33 16.46
N LYS A 105 1.80 3.27 17.08
CA LYS A 105 0.43 3.26 17.60
C LYS A 105 0.30 4.34 18.67
N ARG A 106 -0.87 4.95 18.78
CA ARG A 106 -1.11 6.02 19.76
C ARG A 106 -1.19 5.44 21.17
N THR A 107 -0.03 5.24 21.79
CA THR A 107 0.14 4.86 23.19
C THR A 107 0.80 6.02 23.91
N GLY A 108 0.17 6.48 24.99
CA GLY A 108 0.35 7.82 25.57
C GLY A 108 1.78 8.32 25.76
N GLY A 109 1.98 9.59 25.35
CA GLY A 109 2.81 10.56 26.08
C GLY A 109 4.19 10.91 25.50
N ASP A 110 4.77 10.09 24.63
CA ASP A 110 6.09 10.38 24.07
C ASP A 110 6.00 11.37 22.90
N MET A 111 6.53 12.58 23.10
CA MET A 111 6.45 13.66 22.12
C MET A 111 7.27 13.35 20.86
N ASP A 112 8.38 12.62 20.99
CA ASP A 112 9.22 12.26 19.84
C ASP A 112 8.46 11.34 18.87
N ASN A 113 7.66 10.41 19.41
CA ASN A 113 6.80 9.55 18.61
C ASN A 113 5.65 10.32 17.94
N VAL A 114 5.15 11.39 18.59
CA VAL A 114 4.13 12.27 18.02
C VAL A 114 4.71 13.09 16.86
N ASP A 115 5.89 13.66 17.04
CA ASP A 115 6.58 14.43 16.01
C ASP A 115 6.93 13.54 14.81
N PHE A 116 7.46 12.35 15.08
CA PHE A 116 7.72 11.35 14.04
C PHE A 116 6.46 10.96 13.25
N ASN A 117 5.35 10.66 13.95
CA ASN A 117 4.09 10.33 13.30
C ASN A 117 3.53 11.50 12.48
N THR A 118 3.74 12.74 12.93
CA THR A 118 3.36 13.95 12.20
C THR A 118 4.14 14.07 10.89
N CYS A 119 5.46 13.86 10.93
CA CYS A 119 6.31 13.80 9.74
C CYS A 119 5.85 12.73 8.74
N ILE A 120 5.59 11.51 9.21
CA ILE A 120 5.04 10.43 8.36
C ILE A 120 3.71 10.85 7.75
N ALA A 121 2.80 11.44 8.53
CA ALA A 121 1.48 11.83 8.06
C ALA A 121 1.56 12.86 6.90
N HIS A 122 2.52 13.77 6.92
CA HIS A 122 2.77 14.71 5.82
C HIS A 122 3.35 14.05 4.57
N ALA A 123 4.10 12.96 4.72
CA ALA A 123 4.66 12.21 3.60
C ALA A 123 3.61 11.31 2.90
N ARG A 124 2.52 10.95 3.59
CA ARG A 124 1.46 10.11 3.03
C ARG A 124 0.77 10.79 1.85
N VAL A 125 0.33 9.96 0.89
CA VAL A 125 -0.65 10.39 -0.11
C VAL A 125 -1.98 10.57 0.62
N GLY A 126 -2.47 11.80 0.71
CA GLY A 126 -3.75 12.11 1.34
C GLY A 126 -4.92 11.61 0.50
N ASN A 127 -5.98 11.18 1.18
CA ASN A 127 -7.29 10.89 0.58
C ASN A 127 -8.09 12.16 0.34
#